data_AF-A0A2G6FJZ5-F1
#
_entry.id   AF-A0A2G6FJZ5-F1
#
_cell.length_a   1.000
_cell.length_b   1.000
_cell.length_c   1.000
_cell.angle_alpha   90.00
_cell.angle_beta   90.00
_cell.angle_gamma   90.00
#
_symmetry.space_group_name_H-M   'P 1'
#
loop_
_entity.id
_entity.type
_entity.pdbx_description
1 polymer ?
#
loop_
_entity_poly.entity_id
_entity_poly.type
_entity_poly.pdbx_seq_one_letter_code
_entity_poly.pdbx_strand_id
1 'polypeptide(L)' 'LYDPFSRLEYCPLAEHEKIFTALQSGNTKEVRQAMEEHLKSSTAYAYLAEDIPEDYISLS' A
#
# COMPACT_ATOMS: atom_id res chain seq x y z
N LEU A 1 -1.94 -22.89 -14.86
CA LEU A 1 -2.97 -22.16 -14.10
C LEU A 1 -2.60 -20.69 -14.12
N TYR A 2 -3.51 -19.82 -14.54
CA TYR A 2 -3.37 -18.38 -14.43
C TYR A 2 -3.48 -18.01 -12.95
N ASP A 3 -2.45 -17.38 -12.38
CA ASP A 3 -2.52 -16.83 -11.03
C ASP A 3 -3.09 -15.41 -11.14
N PRO A 4 -4.36 -15.18 -10.73
CA PRO A 4 -4.98 -13.86 -10.82
C PRO A 4 -4.29 -12.80 -9.96
N PHE A 5 -3.41 -13.22 -9.04
CA PHE A 5 -2.64 -12.33 -8.16
C PHE A 5 -1.23 -12.06 -8.67
N SER A 6 -0.80 -12.66 -9.79
CA SER A 6 0.54 -12.44 -10.34
C SER A 6 0.78 -11.01 -10.84
N ARG A 7 -0.29 -10.20 -10.97
CA ARG A 7 -0.27 -8.77 -11.33
C ARG A 7 -0.35 -7.84 -10.12
N LEU A 8 -0.59 -8.35 -8.91
CA LEU A 8 -0.55 -7.55 -7.68
C LEU A 8 0.91 -7.34 -7.29
N GLU A 9 1.63 -6.49 -8.01
CA GLU A 9 2.99 -6.07 -7.66
C GLU A 9 3.01 -5.06 -6.48
N TYR A 10 1.93 -4.96 -5.71
CA TYR A 10 1.93 -4.21 -4.46
C TYR A 10 2.22 -5.14 -3.28
N CYS A 11 3.46 -5.11 -2.81
CA CYS A 11 3.85 -5.75 -1.56
C CYS A 11 4.07 -4.68 -0.48
N PRO A 12 3.06 -4.38 0.35
CA PRO A 12 3.15 -3.34 1.38
C PRO A 12 4.23 -3.61 2.44
N LEU A 13 4.78 -4.83 2.48
CA LEU A 13 5.79 -5.24 3.46
C LEU A 13 7.05 -4.34 3.41
N ALA A 14 7.56 -4.02 2.22
CA ALA A 14 8.77 -3.22 2.09
C ALA A 14 8.57 -1.76 2.52
N GLU A 15 7.39 -1.18 2.27
CA GLU A 15 7.05 0.17 2.73
C GLU A 15 6.81 0.20 4.24
N HIS A 16 6.17 -0.83 4.79
CA HIS A 16 5.98 -0.98 6.23
C HIS A 16 7.31 -1.15 6.98
N GLU A 17 8.28 -1.88 6.42
CA GLU A 17 9.63 -2.00 7.00
C GLU A 17 10.36 -0.65 7.08
N LYS A 18 10.20 0.21 6.06
CA LYS A 18 10.75 1.57 6.07
C LYS A 18 10.12 2.43 7.16
N ILE A 19 8.81 2.37 7.31
CA ILE A 19 8.09 3.08 8.38
C ILE A 19 8.58 2.59 9.75
N PHE A 20 8.69 1.27 9.94
CA PHE A 20 9.16 0.68 11.20
C PHE A 20 10.59 1.10 11.55
N THR A 21 11.49 1.07 10.56
CA THR A 21 12.89 1.52 10.74
C THR A 21 12.94 3.00 11.11
N ALA A 22 12.15 3.84 10.45
CA ALA A 22 12.05 5.26 10.77
C ALA A 22 11.53 5.50 12.20
N LEU A 23 10.53 4.72 12.65
CA LEU A 23 10.03 4.79 14.02
C LEU A 23 11.10 4.41 15.05
N GLN A 24 11.87 3.36 14.79
CA GLN A 24 12.96 2.92 15.67
C GLN A 24 14.07 3.98 15.81
N SER A 25 14.32 4.76 14.76
CA SER A 25 15.32 5.85 14.78
C SER A 25 14.90 7.04 15.66
N GLY A 26 13.61 7.17 16.01
CA GLY A 26 13.06 8.34 16.69
C GLY A 26 13.03 9.62 15.84
N ASN A 27 13.43 9.54 14.56
CA ASN A 27 13.45 10.68 13.65
C ASN A 27 12.04 10.94 13.07
N THR A 28 11.32 11.85 13.71
CA THR A 28 9.94 12.21 13.32
C THR A 28 9.81 12.71 11.88
N LYS A 29 10.87 13.30 11.31
CA LYS A 29 10.87 13.75 9.91
C LYS A 29 10.88 12.57 8.94
N GLU A 30 11.71 11.56 9.20
CA GLU A 30 11.78 10.35 8.39
C GLU A 30 10.50 9.53 8.50
N VAL A 31 9.91 9.44 9.70
CA VAL A 31 8.62 8.78 9.90
C VAL A 31 7.53 9.44 9.05
N ARG A 32 7.44 10.78 9.08
CA ARG A 32 6.48 11.51 8.27
C ARG A 32 6.69 11.24 6.78
N GLN A 33 7.92 11.29 6.31
CA GLN A 33 8.24 11.05 4.91
C GLN A 33 7.86 9.64 4.46
N ALA A 34 8.24 8.61 5.23
CA ALA A 34 7.93 7.21 4.91
C ALA A 34 6.41 6.96 4.87
N MET A 35 5.64 7.57 5.78
CA MET A 35 4.19 7.51 5.78
C MET A 35 3.56 8.23 4.59
N GLU A 36 4.06 9.41 4.21
CA GLU A 36 3.57 10.14 3.03
C GLU A 36 3.81 9.37 1.73
N GLU A 37 4.96 8.70 1.60
CA GLU A 37 5.29 7.85 0.45
C GLU A 37 4.34 6.65 0.37
N HIS A 38 4.10 5.95 1.48
CA HIS A 38 3.17 4.82 1.55
C HIS A 38 1.71 5.21 1.24
N LEU A 39 1.25 6.39 1.69
CA LEU A 39 -0.09 6.86 1.36
C LEU A 39 -0.23 7.17 -0.13
N LYS A 40 0.79 7.77 -0.75
CA LYS A 40 0.80 8.08 -2.19
C LYS A 40 0.84 6.83 -3.06
N SER A 41 1.60 5.80 -2.66
CA SER A 41 1.59 4.52 -3.37
C SER A 41 0.20 3.88 -3.26
N SER A 42 -0.35 3.81 -2.05
CA SER A 42 -1.67 3.23 -1.78
C SER A 42 -2.81 3.92 -2.54
N THR A 43 -2.80 5.25 -2.65
CA THR A 43 -3.82 5.98 -3.45
C THR A 43 -3.64 5.76 -4.93
N ALA A 44 -2.41 5.69 -5.45
CA ALA A 44 -2.17 5.35 -6.84
C ALA A 44 -2.72 3.95 -7.18
N TYR A 45 -2.58 2.97 -6.28
CA TYR A 45 -3.20 1.65 -6.45
C TYR A 45 -4.72 1.70 -6.34
N ALA A 46 -5.29 2.52 -5.46
CA ALA A 46 -6.74 2.68 -5.36
C ALA A 46 -7.36 3.27 -6.63
N TYR A 47 -6.70 4.22 -7.28
CA TYR A 47 -7.11 4.76 -8.59
C TYR A 47 -6.87 3.77 -9.74
N LEU A 48 -5.85 2.93 -9.68
CA LEU A 48 -5.64 1.87 -10.67
C LEU A 48 -6.60 0.68 -10.47
N ALA A 49 -7.20 0.54 -9.29
CA ALA A 49 -8.19 -0.47 -8.97
C ALA A 49 -9.61 -0.09 -9.43
N GLU A 50 -9.78 0.76 -10.45
CA GLU A 50 -11.10 1.10 -11.03
C GLU A 50 -11.93 -0.14 -11.44
N ASP A 51 -11.32 -1.33 -11.52
CA ASP A 51 -11.99 -2.64 -11.67
C ASP A 51 -12.12 -3.39 -10.33
N ILE A 52 -12.62 -2.76 -9.25
CA ILE A 52 -13.09 -3.54 -8.09
C ILE A 52 -14.36 -4.29 -8.55
N PRO A 53 -14.38 -5.64 -8.58
CA PRO A 53 -15.57 -6.37 -9.02
C PRO A 53 -16.76 -6.03 -8.11
N GLU A 54 -17.94 -5.84 -8.69
CA GLU A 54 -19.18 -5.46 -7.98
C GLU A 54 -19.49 -6.39 -6.78
N ASP A 55 -19.04 -7.65 -6.84
CA ASP A 55 -19.17 -8.66 -5.78
C ASP A 55 -18.44 -8.28 -4.48
N TYR A 56 -17.41 -7.44 -4.52
CA TYR A 56 -16.69 -6.96 -3.33
C TYR A 56 -17.35 -5.77 -2.65
N ILE A 57 -18.28 -5.08 -3.34
CA ILE A 57 -18.99 -3.90 -2.83
C ILE A 57 -20.33 -4.31 -2.17
N SER A 58 -20.83 -5.51 -2.45
CA SER A 58 -22.18 -5.97 -2.08
C SER A 58 -22.34 -6.50 -0.64
N LEU A 59 -21.80 -5.81 0.37
CA LEU A 59 -22.03 -6.12 1.80
C LEU A 59 -22.61 -4.96 2.61
N SER A 60 -23.23 -3.97 1.96
CA SER A 60 -24.00 -2.91 2.64
C SER A 60 -25.51 -3.14 2.57
#